data_AF-A0A2V8XHF0-F1
#
_entry.id   AF-A0A2V8XHF0-F1
#
_cell.length_a   1.000
_cell.length_b   1.000
_cell.length_c   1.000
_cell.angle_alpha   90.00
_cell.angle_beta   90.00
_cell.angle_gamma   90.00
#
_symmetry.space_group_name_H-M   'P 1'
#
loop_
_entity.id
_entity.type
_entity.pdbx_description
1 polymer ?
#
loop_
_entity_poly.entity_id
_entity_poly.type
_entity_poly.pdbx_seq_one_letter_code
_entity_poly.pdbx_strand_id
1 'polypeptide(L)'
;MEQRLGYRVRPSFNWQRERYGTMELILGIANDGVAGVPGVLGIYAESLDGKVKVGGNLDAEEPRAGQIRQASLILPKGMDGQQIVLRAELEVKGVRAGSRRTPTVR
;
A
#
# COMPACT_ATOMS: atom_id res chain seq x y z
N MET A 1 12.74 0.05 -25.91
CA MET A 1 11.95 1.03 -25.12
C MET A 1 10.65 0.34 -24.77
N GLU A 2 10.40 0.02 -23.50
CA GLU A 2 9.13 -0.60 -23.10
C GLU A 2 8.00 0.44 -23.16
N GLN A 3 6.87 0.09 -23.78
CA GLN A 3 5.70 0.95 -23.77
C GLN A 3 5.08 0.94 -22.37
N ARG A 4 5.03 2.10 -21.73
CA ARG A 4 4.39 2.30 -20.42
C ARG A 4 3.03 2.96 -20.66
N LEU A 5 1.97 2.37 -20.16
CA LEU A 5 0.59 2.86 -20.31
C LEU A 5 -0.04 3.11 -18.95
N GLY A 6 -0.83 4.19 -18.85
CA GLY A 6 -1.65 4.49 -17.68
C GLY A 6 -0.84 4.63 -16.39
N TYR A 7 -1.45 4.21 -15.28
CA TYR A 7 -0.79 4.09 -13.97
C TYR A 7 -0.39 2.63 -13.74
N ARG A 8 0.73 2.42 -13.03
CA ARG A 8 1.21 1.08 -12.66
C ARG A 8 1.83 1.12 -11.28
N VAL A 9 1.01 0.92 -10.26
CA VAL A 9 1.48 0.93 -8.87
C VAL A 9 2.07 -0.41 -8.45
N ARG A 10 3.17 -0.37 -7.70
CA ARG A 10 3.76 -1.53 -7.04
C ARG A 10 4.41 -1.14 -5.71
N PRO A 11 4.53 -2.08 -4.76
CA PRO A 11 5.47 -1.91 -3.67
C PRO A 11 6.91 -1.80 -4.23
N SER A 12 7.66 -0.79 -3.77
CA SER A 12 9.06 -0.57 -4.14
C SER A 12 10.02 -0.92 -3.03
N PHE A 13 9.66 -0.60 -1.79
CA PHE A 13 10.36 -1.05 -0.59
C PHE A 13 9.37 -1.29 0.54
N ASN A 14 9.75 -2.17 1.44
CA ASN A 14 9.02 -2.49 2.66
C ASN A 14 10.05 -2.56 3.80
N TRP A 15 9.82 -1.75 4.83
CA TRP A 15 10.64 -1.67 6.03
C TRP A 15 9.75 -1.77 7.27
N GLN A 16 10.19 -2.53 8.28
CA GLN A 16 9.56 -2.55 9.61
C GLN A 16 10.46 -1.89 10.67
N ARG A 17 9.87 -1.10 11.55
CA ARG A 17 10.56 -0.51 12.71
C ARG A 17 9.66 -0.50 13.93
N GLU A 18 10.25 -0.48 15.11
CA GLU A 18 9.49 -0.23 16.33
C GLU A 18 9.09 1.25 16.46
N ARG A 19 7.84 1.50 16.84
CA ARG A 19 7.33 2.84 17.17
C ARG A 19 6.17 2.71 18.15
N TYR A 20 6.13 3.56 19.19
CA TYR A 20 5.07 3.56 20.21
C TYR A 20 4.86 2.19 20.90
N GLY A 21 5.91 1.37 21.03
CA GLY A 21 5.84 0.04 21.63
C GLY A 21 5.06 -0.98 20.80
N THR A 22 5.06 -0.83 19.47
CA THR A 22 4.56 -1.80 18.49
C THR A 22 5.30 -1.63 17.16
N MET A 23 5.09 -2.51 16.18
CA MET A 23 5.66 -2.37 14.85
C MET A 23 4.95 -1.31 13.99
N GLU A 24 5.73 -0.55 13.24
CA GLU A 24 5.29 0.30 12.14
C GLU A 24 5.85 -0.24 10.83
N LEU A 25 4.97 -0.36 9.85
CA LEU A 25 5.32 -0.69 8.48
C LEU A 25 5.46 0.57 7.64
N ILE A 26 6.66 0.78 7.10
CA ILE A 26 6.94 1.83 6.12
C ILE A 26 6.97 1.21 4.73
N LEU A 27 6.10 1.70 3.85
CA LEU A 27 5.98 1.23 2.48
C LEU A 27 6.32 2.34 1.50
N GLY A 28 7.14 2.03 0.51
CA GLY A 28 7.26 2.84 -0.70
C GLY A 28 6.32 2.29 -1.76
N ILE A 29 5.41 3.12 -2.26
CA ILE A 29 4.53 2.79 -3.38
C ILE A 29 5.02 3.54 -4.61
N ALA A 30 5.63 2.82 -5.55
CA ALA A 30 6.08 3.40 -6.81
C ALA A 30 4.95 3.35 -7.84
N ASN A 31 4.85 4.38 -8.67
CA ASN A 31 4.06 4.36 -9.89
C ASN A 31 4.99 4.35 -11.11
N ASP A 32 5.16 3.16 -11.69
CA ASP A 32 5.95 2.98 -12.90
C ASP A 32 5.12 3.28 -14.18
N GLY A 33 3.93 3.88 -14.06
CA GLY A 33 3.15 4.34 -15.19
C GLY A 33 3.64 5.66 -15.78
N VAL A 34 2.85 6.18 -16.71
CA VAL A 34 2.97 7.50 -17.34
C VAL A 34 1.84 8.45 -16.92
N ALA A 35 0.89 7.98 -16.11
CA ALA A 35 -0.19 8.77 -15.52
C ALA A 35 -0.24 8.59 -13.99
N GLY A 36 -0.75 9.58 -13.28
CA GLY A 36 -1.10 9.46 -11.86
C GLY A 36 -2.19 8.42 -11.63
N VAL A 37 -2.32 7.94 -10.40
CA VAL A 37 -3.36 6.98 -10.03
C VAL A 37 -4.72 7.64 -10.17
N PRO A 38 -5.72 7.05 -10.85
CA PRO A 38 -7.02 7.68 -10.95
C PRO A 38 -7.72 7.64 -9.59
N GLY A 39 -8.09 8.80 -9.06
CA GLY A 39 -8.80 8.89 -7.78
C GLY A 39 -7.90 8.68 -6.57
N VAL A 40 -8.38 7.90 -5.60
CA VAL A 40 -7.74 7.74 -4.28
C VAL A 40 -7.22 6.31 -4.10
N LEU A 41 -5.94 6.18 -3.77
CA LEU A 41 -5.30 4.90 -3.48
C LEU A 41 -5.25 4.65 -1.96
N GLY A 42 -5.98 3.65 -1.51
CA GLY A 42 -5.88 3.08 -0.17
C GLY A 42 -4.80 2.01 -0.08
N ILE A 43 -4.00 2.04 0.99
CA ILE A 43 -2.97 1.05 1.29
C ILE A 43 -3.24 0.48 2.67
N TYR A 44 -3.35 -0.85 2.74
CA TYR A 44 -3.73 -1.57 3.95
C TYR A 44 -2.81 -2.76 4.21
N ALA A 45 -2.52 -2.98 5.49
CA ALA A 45 -1.98 -4.22 6.02
C ALA A 45 -3.13 -5.02 6.65
N GLU A 46 -3.25 -6.28 6.26
CA GLU A 46 -4.25 -7.21 6.76
C GLU A 46 -3.57 -8.38 7.49
N SER A 47 -4.19 -8.89 8.55
CA SER A 47 -3.83 -10.20 9.10
C SER A 47 -4.12 -11.30 8.07
N LEU A 48 -3.43 -12.44 8.17
CA LEU A 48 -3.67 -13.57 7.26
C LEU A 48 -5.14 -14.02 7.27
N ASP A 49 -5.74 -14.08 8.46
CA ASP A 49 -7.15 -14.44 8.66
C ASP A 49 -8.14 -13.33 8.25
N GLY A 50 -7.65 -12.16 7.86
CA GLY A 50 -8.46 -11.03 7.40
C GLY A 50 -9.27 -10.33 8.48
N LYS A 51 -9.14 -10.71 9.75
CA LYS A 51 -9.89 -10.08 10.86
C LYS A 51 -9.39 -8.68 11.19
N VAL A 52 -8.12 -8.41 10.92
CA VAL A 52 -7.54 -7.10 11.13
C VAL A 52 -7.16 -6.51 9.78
N LYS A 53 -7.55 -5.24 9.58
CA LYS A 53 -7.18 -4.41 8.44
C LYS A 53 -6.84 -3.02 8.97
N VAL A 54 -5.58 -2.61 8.84
CA VAL A 54 -5.11 -1.28 9.23
C VAL A 54 -4.51 -0.59 8.01
N GLY A 55 -4.78 0.69 7.82
CA GLY A 55 -4.36 1.39 6.63
C GLY A 55 -4.98 2.75 6.50
N GLY A 56 -4.74 3.37 5.35
CA GLY A 56 -5.27 4.68 5.03
C GLY A 56 -5.12 4.98 3.55
N ASN A 57 -5.57 6.17 3.18
CA ASN A 57 -5.54 6.65 1.81
C ASN A 57 -4.35 7.58 1.60
N LEU A 58 -3.76 7.49 0.41
CA LEU A 58 -2.91 8.55 -0.11
C LEU A 58 -3.78 9.72 -0.57
N ASP A 59 -3.15 10.89 -0.75
CA ASP A 59 -3.79 12.02 -1.42
C ASP A 59 -4.26 11.60 -2.81
N ALA A 60 -5.32 12.26 -3.30
CA ALA A 60 -5.83 11.98 -4.63
C ALA A 60 -4.73 12.15 -5.70
N GLU A 61 -4.77 11.28 -6.71
CA GLU A 61 -3.81 11.23 -7.83
C GLU A 61 -2.39 10.73 -7.49
N GLU A 62 -2.12 10.39 -6.24
CA GLU A 62 -0.83 9.87 -5.81
C GLU A 62 -0.76 8.32 -5.83
N PRO A 63 0.41 7.73 -6.14
CA PRO A 63 1.63 8.41 -6.61
C PRO A 63 1.48 8.89 -8.06
N ARG A 64 2.02 10.08 -8.38
CA ARG A 64 2.12 10.54 -9.78
C ARG A 64 3.11 9.67 -10.58
N ALA A 65 3.04 9.78 -11.90
CA ALA A 65 3.91 9.04 -12.81
C ALA A 65 5.40 9.20 -12.46
N GLY A 66 6.12 8.09 -12.33
CA GLY A 66 7.55 8.06 -11.99
C GLY A 66 7.89 8.40 -10.54
N GLN A 67 6.89 8.64 -9.68
CA GLN A 67 7.10 9.00 -8.28
C GLN A 67 6.91 7.80 -7.35
N ILE A 68 7.44 7.96 -6.14
CA ILE A 68 7.23 7.06 -5.00
C ILE A 68 6.52 7.85 -3.91
N ARG A 69 5.42 7.31 -3.39
CA ARG A 69 4.76 7.83 -2.19
C ARG A 69 4.99 6.89 -1.02
N GLN A 70 5.36 7.46 0.13
CA GLN A 70 5.53 6.69 1.36
C GLN A 70 4.20 6.55 2.09
N ALA A 71 3.90 5.36 2.58
CA ALA A 71 2.82 5.09 3.54
C ALA A 71 3.41 4.58 4.86
N SER A 72 2.82 5.01 5.97
CA SER A 72 3.21 4.64 7.34
C SER A 72 2.03 3.98 8.02
N LEU A 73 2.14 2.69 8.35
CA LEU A 73 1.07 1.91 8.96
C LEU A 73 1.52 1.44 10.34
N ILE A 74 0.94 1.99 11.40
CA ILE A 74 1.14 1.46 12.75
C ILE A 74 0.35 0.15 12.85
N LEU A 75 1.05 -0.97 13.07
CA LEU A 75 0.41 -2.26 13.26
C LEU A 75 -0.18 -2.33 14.68
N PRO A 76 -1.36 -2.92 14.87
CA PRO A 76 -1.85 -3.24 16.19
C PRO A 76 -0.93 -4.22 16.92
N LYS A 77 -0.82 -4.06 18.25
CA LYS A 77 -0.04 -4.95 19.10
C LYS A 77 -0.41 -6.42 18.88
N GLY A 78 0.60 -7.28 18.84
CA GLY A 78 0.40 -8.72 18.65
C GLY A 78 0.40 -9.15 17.19
N MET A 79 0.57 -8.24 16.23
CA MET A 79 0.93 -8.58 14.84
C MET A 79 2.45 -8.58 14.60
N ASP A 80 3.23 -8.26 15.60
CA ASP A 80 4.70 -8.21 15.54
C ASP A 80 5.24 -9.63 15.20
N GLY A 81 6.10 -9.73 14.19
CA GLY A 81 6.68 -11.00 13.73
C GLY A 81 5.69 -11.95 13.01
N GLN A 82 4.45 -11.51 12.75
CA GLN A 82 3.50 -12.28 11.96
C GLN A 82 3.59 -11.92 10.48
N GLN A 83 3.24 -12.89 9.63
CA GLN A 83 3.05 -12.61 8.21
C GLN A 83 1.82 -11.71 8.04
N ILE A 84 1.97 -10.67 7.21
CA ILE A 84 0.91 -9.72 6.88
C ILE A 84 0.60 -9.77 5.40
N VAL A 85 -0.62 -9.40 5.03
CA VAL A 85 -1.03 -9.24 3.64
C VAL A 85 -1.08 -7.75 3.34
N LEU A 86 -0.37 -7.33 2.29
CA LEU A 86 -0.54 -6.00 1.74
C LEU A 86 -1.66 -5.98 0.71
N ARG A 87 -2.51 -4.97 0.82
CA ARG A 87 -3.63 -4.74 -0.09
C ARG A 87 -3.68 -3.28 -0.51
N ALA A 88 -3.81 -3.07 -1.80
CA ALA A 88 -4.16 -1.78 -2.37
C ALA A 88 -5.65 -1.76 -2.74
N GLU A 89 -6.31 -0.64 -2.52
CA GLU A 89 -7.70 -0.41 -2.93
C GLU A 89 -7.78 0.91 -3.67
N LEU A 90 -8.42 0.91 -4.83
CA LEU A 90 -8.55 2.08 -5.68
C LEU A 90 -10.00 2.56 -5.64
N GLU A 91 -10.21 3.82 -5.26
CA GLU A 91 -11.50 4.47 -5.31
C GLU A 91 -11.55 5.51 -6.44
N VAL A 92 -12.45 5.30 -7.40
CA VAL A 92 -12.68 6.21 -8.53
C VAL A 92 -14.15 6.56 -8.57
N LYS A 93 -14.47 7.84 -8.36
CA LYS A 93 -15.85 8.37 -8.48
C LYS A 93 -16.88 7.52 -7.70
N GLY A 94 -16.52 7.11 -6.48
CA GLY A 94 -17.38 6.28 -5.62
C GLY A 94 -17.35 4.78 -5.87
N VAL A 95 -16.62 4.29 -6.89
CA VAL A 95 -16.44 2.86 -7.15
C VAL A 95 -15.11 2.40 -6.55
N ARG A 96 -15.14 1.32 -5.74
CA ARG A 96 -13.93 0.73 -5.13
C ARG A 96 -13.56 -0.59 -5.78
N ALA A 97 -12.30 -0.71 -6.20
CA ALA A 97 -11.71 -1.94 -6.72
C ALA A 97 -10.49 -2.34 -5.88
N GLY A 98 -10.41 -3.62 -5.47
CA GLY A 98 -9.28 -4.15 -4.71
C GLY A 98 -8.21 -4.76 -5.62
N SER A 99 -6.94 -4.62 -5.24
CA SER A 99 -5.85 -5.38 -5.85
C SER A 99 -5.83 -6.83 -5.36
N ARG A 100 -5.03 -7.67 -6.03
CA ARG A 100 -4.67 -8.99 -5.51
C ARG A 100 -3.98 -8.82 -4.15
N ARG A 101 -4.32 -9.69 -3.19
CA ARG A 101 -3.66 -9.80 -1.89
C ARG A 101 -2.23 -10.30 -2.08
N THR A 102 -1.25 -9.56 -1.58
CA THR A 102 0.16 -9.96 -1.64
C THR A 102 0.65 -10.25 -0.22
N PRO A 103 0.81 -11.54 0.15
CA PRO A 103 1.45 -11.90 1.41
C PRO A 103 2.87 -11.34 1.41
N THR A 104 3.22 -10.63 2.47
CA THR A 104 4.57 -10.10 2.67
C THR A 104 5.16 -10.76 3.91
N VAL A 105 6.33 -11.36 3.72
CA VAL A 105 7.14 -11.94 4.80
C VAL A 105 8.37 -11.06 4.96
N ARG A 106 8.68 -10.68 6.20
CA ARG A 106 10.05 -10.43 6.66
C ARG A 106 10.16 -10.99 8.06
#